data_AF-A0A969KS97-F1
#
_entry.id   AF-A0A969KS97-F1
#
_cell.length_a   1.000
_cell.length_b   1.000
_cell.length_c   1.000
_cell.angle_alpha   90.00
_cell.angle_beta   90.00
_cell.angle_gamma   90.00
#
_symmetry.space_group_name_H-M   'P 1'
#
loop_
_entity.id
_entity.type
_entity.pdbx_description
1 polymer ?
#
loop_
_entity_poly.entity_id
_entity_poly.type
_entity_poly.pdbx_seq_one_letter_code
_entity_poly.pdbx_strand_id
1 'polypeptide(L)'
;MQSRATYSEVIARVSLLPRQDNGFLEERLIGDFRYRPNQRAQFIQGLNPGDRVVVRLYNLENQLIGYSEFELLSDFAAVNLILPSDGRNTRIVRTVYGIDGDRDGSIDRNSTVYDYFTRIVGNRYQDAEVTFLPSSRGIDTQLFAVRGLPTPPTTCTYTNSFLNGRFSVVSRTLSIFRPGLAPALVALPGELVEIITINTTRIYEVSRLIVVHEEVGVSEEVIVVINDDGYGYDCDTRCFEDTNSDRDDDDYAFDDDDDDDDDDDDDDDDDDDDDDDDDDDDDDDN
;
A
#
# COMPACT_ATOMS: atom_id res chain seq x y z
N MET A 1 10.53 25.44 6.31
CA MET A 1 11.95 25.08 6.09
C MET A 1 12.54 24.54 7.39
N GLN A 2 13.18 23.37 7.31
CA GLN A 2 13.99 22.82 8.40
C GLN A 2 15.36 23.50 8.41
N SER A 3 15.89 23.87 9.57
CA SER A 3 17.14 24.64 9.71
C SER A 3 18.40 23.83 9.38
N ARG A 4 18.30 22.49 9.37
CA ARG A 4 19.36 21.54 8.97
C ARG A 4 18.68 20.24 8.54
N ALA A 5 18.97 19.77 7.33
CA ALA A 5 18.51 18.46 6.87
C ALA A 5 19.56 17.41 7.23
N THR A 6 19.14 16.32 7.87
CA THR A 6 20.02 15.20 8.20
C THR A 6 20.50 14.46 6.96
N TYR A 7 19.61 14.31 5.99
CA TYR A 7 19.88 13.66 4.72
C TYR A 7 19.79 14.70 3.60
N SER A 8 20.75 14.67 2.68
CA SER A 8 20.74 15.53 1.49
C SER A 8 19.72 15.05 0.44
N GLU A 9 19.41 13.75 0.45
CA GLU A 9 18.42 13.09 -0.39
C GLU A 9 17.87 11.87 0.36
N VAL A 10 16.64 11.48 0.07
CA VAL A 10 16.00 10.25 0.57
C VAL A 10 15.25 9.57 -0.58
N ILE A 11 15.05 8.26 -0.46
CA ILE A 11 14.18 7.50 -1.34
C ILE A 11 12.92 7.14 -0.57
N ALA A 12 11.77 7.54 -1.06
CA ALA A 12 10.47 7.17 -0.54
C ALA A 12 9.86 6.09 -1.45
N ARG A 13 9.76 4.87 -0.95
CA ARG A 13 8.90 3.86 -1.55
C ARG A 13 7.47 4.14 -1.12
N VAL A 14 6.62 4.42 -2.09
CA VAL A 14 5.21 4.75 -1.86
C VAL A 14 4.36 3.60 -2.38
N SER A 15 3.38 3.19 -1.57
CA SER A 15 2.41 2.16 -1.91
C SER A 15 1.02 2.52 -1.39
N LEU A 16 0.00 1.91 -1.99
CA LEU A 16 -1.40 2.13 -1.67
C LEU A 16 -1.99 0.86 -1.07
N LEU A 17 -2.74 1.02 0.01
CA LEU A 17 -3.65 0.03 0.59
C LEU A 17 -5.07 0.51 0.29
N PRO A 18 -5.70 0.05 -0.80
CA PRO A 18 -7.04 0.46 -1.15
C PRO A 18 -8.04 -0.03 -0.11
N ARG A 19 -8.99 0.82 0.27
CA ARG A 19 -10.01 0.45 1.23
C ARG A 19 -11.12 -0.36 0.55
N GLN A 20 -11.60 -1.38 1.25
CA GLN A 20 -12.79 -2.16 0.90
C GLN A 20 -13.71 -2.22 2.13
N ASP A 21 -15.01 -2.45 1.94
CA ASP A 21 -16.08 -2.31 2.95
C ASP A 21 -15.66 -2.70 4.38
N ASN A 22 -15.05 -3.87 4.55
CA ASN A 22 -14.62 -4.42 5.83
C ASN A 22 -13.10 -4.53 6.01
N GLY A 23 -12.30 -3.85 5.20
CA GLY A 23 -10.85 -3.85 5.35
C GLY A 23 -10.06 -3.13 4.27
N PHE A 24 -8.93 -3.73 3.90
CA PHE A 24 -8.04 -3.23 2.88
C PHE A 24 -7.74 -4.35 1.90
N LEU A 25 -7.69 -4.01 0.62
CA LEU A 25 -7.11 -4.85 -0.40
C LEU A 25 -5.59 -4.95 -0.21
N GLU A 26 -4.98 -5.79 -1.02
CA GLU A 26 -3.53 -5.95 -1.05
C GLU A 26 -2.81 -4.64 -1.33
N GLU A 27 -1.60 -4.55 -0.78
CA GLU A 27 -0.77 -3.35 -0.91
C GLU A 27 -0.14 -3.30 -2.30
N ARG A 28 -0.39 -2.20 -3.01
CA ARG A 28 0.07 -2.00 -4.38
C ARG A 28 1.18 -0.97 -4.44
N LEU A 29 2.28 -1.30 -5.09
CA LEU A 29 3.39 -0.38 -5.30
C LEU A 29 2.96 0.79 -6.21
N ILE A 30 3.26 2.01 -5.77
CA ILE A 30 3.15 3.21 -6.62
C ILE A 30 4.52 3.51 -7.23
N GLY A 31 5.61 3.35 -6.47
CA GLY A 31 6.97 3.44 -6.99
C GLY A 31 7.99 3.91 -5.95
N ASP A 32 9.25 3.98 -6.40
CA ASP A 32 10.37 4.49 -5.62
C ASP A 32 10.71 5.92 -6.07
N PHE A 33 10.62 6.89 -5.16
CA PHE A 33 10.77 8.31 -5.48
C PHE A 33 11.94 8.92 -4.72
N ARG A 34 12.91 9.49 -5.43
CA ARG A 34 14.05 10.19 -4.83
C ARG A 34 13.71 11.66 -4.61
N TYR A 35 13.72 12.09 -3.35
CA TYR A 35 13.47 13.46 -2.92
C TYR A 35 14.73 14.11 -2.37
N ARG A 36 14.96 15.37 -2.74
CA ARG A 36 15.78 16.31 -1.98
C ARG A 36 14.93 16.99 -0.89
N PRO A 37 15.55 17.46 0.20
CA PRO A 37 14.86 18.25 1.22
C PRO A 37 14.05 19.39 0.63
N ASN A 38 12.81 19.53 1.09
CA ASN A 38 11.84 20.55 0.68
C ASN A 38 11.37 20.43 -0.79
N GLN A 39 11.60 19.31 -1.47
CA GLN A 39 10.91 19.02 -2.73
C GLN A 39 9.50 18.49 -2.46
N ARG A 40 8.64 18.66 -3.46
CA ARG A 40 7.25 18.22 -3.46
C ARG A 40 6.97 17.47 -4.74
N ALA A 41 6.09 16.49 -4.66
CA ALA A 41 5.48 15.81 -5.80
C ALA A 41 3.97 15.85 -5.61
N GLN A 42 3.23 15.88 -6.72
CA GLN A 42 1.78 15.82 -6.69
C GLN A 42 1.32 14.47 -7.24
N PHE A 43 0.47 13.78 -6.48
CA PHE A 43 -0.13 12.52 -6.86
C PHE A 43 -1.63 12.75 -7.07
N ILE A 44 -2.16 12.32 -8.20
CA ILE A 44 -3.57 12.47 -8.59
C ILE A 44 -4.09 11.15 -9.17
N GLN A 45 -5.42 10.99 -9.22
CA GLN A 45 -6.14 9.88 -9.88
C GLN A 45 -5.79 8.46 -9.39
N GLY A 46 -6.79 7.61 -9.17
CA GLY A 46 -6.55 6.27 -8.60
C GLY A 46 -6.28 6.31 -7.09
N LEU A 47 -6.87 7.29 -6.41
CA LEU A 47 -6.77 7.56 -4.99
C LEU A 47 -8.20 7.81 -4.48
N ASN A 48 -8.67 7.01 -3.53
CA ASN A 48 -10.01 7.16 -2.95
C ASN A 48 -9.93 7.59 -1.48
N PRO A 49 -10.88 8.39 -1.00
CA PRO A 49 -11.01 8.69 0.42
C PRO A 49 -11.07 7.40 1.26
N GLY A 50 -10.30 7.35 2.34
CA GLY A 50 -10.23 6.19 3.23
C GLY A 50 -9.19 5.14 2.83
N ASP A 51 -8.65 5.17 1.61
CA ASP A 51 -7.45 4.38 1.28
C ASP A 51 -6.30 4.78 2.19
N ARG A 52 -5.31 3.90 2.37
CA ARG A 52 -4.10 4.23 3.12
C ARG A 52 -2.90 4.27 2.20
N VAL A 53 -2.09 5.30 2.34
CA VAL A 53 -0.79 5.39 1.68
C VAL A 53 0.27 4.99 2.69
N VAL A 54 1.09 4.02 2.29
CA VAL A 54 2.25 3.55 3.06
C VAL A 54 3.50 4.17 2.44
N VAL A 55 4.38 4.71 3.28
CA VAL A 55 5.66 5.30 2.86
C VAL A 55 6.79 4.67 3.66
N ARG A 56 7.67 3.96 2.97
CA ARG A 56 8.93 3.45 3.50
C ARG A 56 10.06 4.38 3.05
N LEU A 57 10.79 4.95 4.00
CA LEU A 57 11.86 5.92 3.73
C LEU A 57 13.21 5.25 3.86
N TYR A 58 14.05 5.42 2.83
CA TYR A 58 15.41 4.91 2.76
C TYR A 58 16.39 6.06 2.55
N ASN A 59 17.62 5.91 3.04
CA ASN A 59 18.74 6.74 2.58
C ASN A 59 19.29 6.22 1.23
N LEU A 60 20.32 6.87 0.69
CA LEU A 60 20.92 6.49 -0.60
C LEU A 60 21.73 5.18 -0.51
N GLU A 61 22.07 4.73 0.69
CA GLU A 61 22.69 3.44 0.98
C GLU A 61 21.64 2.32 1.19
N ASN A 62 20.38 2.56 0.82
CA ASN A 62 19.26 1.63 0.96
C ASN A 62 18.98 1.15 2.40
N GLN A 63 19.40 1.92 3.40
CA GLN A 63 19.04 1.67 4.79
C GLN A 63 17.65 2.23 5.05
N LEU A 64 16.75 1.42 5.60
CA LEU A 64 15.44 1.88 6.06
C LEU A 64 15.62 2.84 7.25
N ILE A 65 15.23 4.09 7.05
CA ILE A 65 15.38 5.19 8.03
C ILE A 65 14.05 5.66 8.59
N GLY A 66 12.92 5.28 7.99
CA GLY A 66 11.61 5.69 8.46
C GLY A 66 10.45 4.93 7.83
N TYR A 67 9.29 5.02 8.47
CA TYR A 67 8.03 4.47 7.98
C TYR A 67 6.90 5.41 8.37
N SER A 68 5.92 5.62 7.50
CA SER A 68 4.66 6.25 7.86
C SER A 68 3.52 5.62 7.07
N GLU A 69 2.32 5.75 7.61
CA GLU A 69 1.08 5.37 6.93
C GLU A 69 0.06 6.46 7.20
N PHE A 70 -0.67 6.93 6.19
CA PHE A 70 -1.72 7.94 6.38
C PHE A 70 -2.95 7.60 5.54
N GLU A 71 -4.12 7.97 6.06
CA GLU A 71 -5.40 7.79 5.38
C GLU A 71 -5.63 8.96 4.41
N LEU A 72 -6.04 8.65 3.17
CA LEU A 72 -6.46 9.64 2.20
C LEU A 72 -7.76 10.31 2.65
N LEU A 73 -7.78 11.64 2.57
CA LEU A 73 -8.90 12.44 3.03
C LEU A 73 -9.97 12.55 1.93
N SER A 74 -11.12 13.14 2.29
CA SER A 74 -12.24 13.35 1.36
C SER A 74 -11.97 14.37 0.26
N ASP A 75 -10.86 15.10 0.34
CA ASP A 75 -10.43 16.12 -0.63
C ASP A 75 -8.90 16.05 -0.78
N PHE A 76 -8.34 16.89 -1.65
CA PHE A 76 -6.90 17.07 -1.78
C PHE A 76 -6.24 17.32 -0.42
N ALA A 77 -5.06 16.74 -0.23
CA ALA A 77 -4.33 16.79 1.02
C ALA A 77 -2.86 17.12 0.80
N ALA A 78 -2.32 17.98 1.66
CA ALA A 78 -0.89 18.23 1.75
C ALA A 78 -0.28 17.33 2.84
N VAL A 79 0.69 16.51 2.46
CA VAL A 79 1.37 15.57 3.36
C VAL A 79 2.83 15.95 3.50
N ASN A 80 3.30 16.06 4.75
CA ASN A 80 4.69 16.35 5.08
C ASN A 80 5.25 15.23 5.95
N LEU A 81 6.30 14.58 5.46
CA LEU A 81 7.09 13.63 6.23
C LEU A 81 8.38 14.31 6.67
N ILE A 82 8.59 14.42 7.98
CA ILE A 82 9.70 15.15 8.58
C ILE A 82 10.61 14.15 9.29
N LEU A 83 11.84 14.05 8.78
CA LEU A 83 12.96 13.42 9.47
C LEU A 83 13.60 14.47 10.38
N PRO A 84 14.20 14.07 11.52
CA PRO A 84 14.81 15.02 12.43
C PRO A 84 16.04 15.66 11.80
N SER A 85 16.43 16.81 12.35
CA SER A 85 17.51 17.65 11.83
C SER A 85 18.92 17.22 12.25
N ASP A 86 19.04 16.21 13.12
CA ASP A 86 20.30 15.56 13.45
C ASP A 86 20.37 14.10 12.95
N GLY A 87 21.57 13.68 12.54
CA GLY A 87 21.82 12.34 12.00
C GLY A 87 22.09 11.27 13.06
N ARG A 88 21.78 11.55 14.32
CA ARG A 88 22.08 10.64 15.43
C ARG A 88 20.96 9.61 15.56
N ASN A 89 20.97 8.60 14.68
CA ASN A 89 20.18 7.37 14.80
C ASN A 89 18.72 7.56 15.21
N THR A 90 18.01 8.35 14.43
CA THR A 90 16.58 8.57 14.64
C THR A 90 15.80 7.87 13.57
N ARG A 91 15.40 6.65 13.91
CA ARG A 91 14.41 5.84 13.22
C ARG A 91 12.98 6.33 13.50
N ILE A 92 12.79 7.65 13.53
CA ILE A 92 11.55 8.32 13.90
C ILE A 92 11.17 9.27 12.77
N VAL A 93 9.91 9.19 12.34
CA VAL A 93 9.33 10.11 11.36
C VAL A 93 8.21 10.86 12.04
N ARG A 94 8.14 12.18 11.84
CA ARG A 94 6.93 12.96 12.12
C ARG A 94 6.15 13.10 10.83
N THR A 95 4.85 12.83 10.89
CA THR A 95 3.94 12.98 9.76
C THR A 95 2.93 14.06 10.09
N VAL A 96 2.80 15.05 9.21
CA VAL A 96 1.85 16.15 9.33
C VAL A 96 1.06 16.24 8.05
N TYR A 97 -0.25 16.05 8.12
CA TYR A 97 -1.11 16.18 6.94
C TYR A 97 -2.52 16.66 7.27
N GLY A 98 -3.17 17.23 6.28
CA GLY A 98 -4.52 17.79 6.36
C GLY A 98 -5.00 18.21 4.98
N ILE A 99 -6.22 18.75 4.91
CA ILE A 99 -6.84 19.19 3.65
C ILE A 99 -6.04 20.36 3.06
N ASP A 100 -5.87 20.33 1.74
CA ASP A 100 -5.28 21.34 0.86
C ASP A 100 -6.24 21.53 -0.33
N GLY A 101 -7.44 22.03 -0.03
CA GLY A 101 -8.55 22.06 -0.98
C GLY A 101 -8.31 23.04 -2.13
N ASP A 102 -7.52 24.09 -1.90
CA ASP A 102 -7.09 25.03 -2.94
C ASP A 102 -5.85 24.57 -3.72
N ARG A 103 -5.22 23.46 -3.29
CA ARG A 103 -4.10 22.78 -3.94
C ARG A 103 -2.85 23.65 -4.04
N ASP A 104 -2.64 24.54 -3.07
CA ASP A 104 -1.45 25.40 -2.99
C ASP A 104 -0.22 24.65 -2.41
N GLY A 105 -0.42 23.41 -1.96
CA GLY A 105 0.60 22.56 -1.36
C GLY A 105 0.81 22.85 0.13
N SER A 106 -0.16 23.48 0.78
CA SER A 106 -0.17 23.79 2.21
C SER A 106 -1.47 23.32 2.84
N ILE A 107 -1.41 23.03 4.14
CA ILE A 107 -2.61 22.59 4.85
C ILE A 107 -3.49 23.82 5.14
N ASP A 108 -4.77 23.72 4.77
CA ASP A 108 -5.77 24.76 4.97
C ASP A 108 -5.94 25.09 6.46
N ARG A 109 -5.98 26.38 6.79
CA ARG A 109 -5.98 26.87 8.19
C ARG A 109 -7.18 26.42 9.02
N ASN A 110 -8.31 26.14 8.37
CA ASN A 110 -9.55 25.74 9.04
C ASN A 110 -9.83 24.23 8.90
N SER A 111 -8.84 23.46 8.44
CA SER A 111 -8.96 22.01 8.32
C SER A 111 -8.40 21.28 9.55
N THR A 112 -8.86 20.05 9.76
CA THR A 112 -8.27 19.16 10.75
C THR A 112 -6.85 18.79 10.32
N VAL A 113 -5.90 18.95 11.24
CA VAL A 113 -4.50 18.53 11.03
C VAL A 113 -4.22 17.27 11.84
N TYR A 114 -3.75 16.25 11.15
CA TYR A 114 -3.22 15.02 11.73
C TYR A 114 -1.71 15.16 11.84
N ASP A 115 -1.19 14.89 13.04
CA ASP A 115 0.20 15.20 13.40
C ASP A 115 0.67 14.19 14.42
N TYR A 116 1.57 13.32 14.01
CA TYR A 116 2.00 12.20 14.83
C TYR A 116 3.41 11.75 14.50
N PHE A 117 3.89 10.82 15.33
CA PHE A 117 5.21 10.22 15.19
C PHE A 117 5.11 8.71 15.05
N THR A 118 5.93 8.16 14.17
CA THR A 118 6.21 6.72 14.08
C THR A 118 7.65 6.46 14.51
N ARG A 119 7.90 5.26 15.01
CA ARG A 119 9.26 4.79 15.31
C ARG A 119 9.46 3.41 14.72
N ILE A 120 10.55 3.22 13.99
CA ILE A 120 10.97 1.90 13.50
C ILE A 120 12.04 1.30 14.42
N VAL A 121 12.00 -0.01 14.63
CA VAL A 121 12.98 -0.80 15.38
C VAL A 121 13.39 -2.03 14.54
N GLY A 122 14.44 -2.75 14.94
CA GLY A 122 14.92 -3.96 14.24
C GLY A 122 16.36 -3.84 13.75
N ASN A 123 17.09 -4.95 13.68
CA ASN A 123 18.51 -4.94 13.31
C ASN A 123 18.74 -5.08 11.81
N ARG A 124 17.85 -5.80 11.13
CA ARG A 124 17.79 -5.94 9.66
C ARG A 124 16.52 -5.27 9.17
N TYR A 125 16.51 -4.81 7.92
CA TYR A 125 15.33 -4.12 7.41
C TYR A 125 14.15 -5.09 7.26
N GLN A 126 14.39 -6.36 6.89
CA GLN A 126 13.32 -7.37 6.75
C GLN A 126 12.58 -7.65 8.06
N ASP A 127 13.26 -7.51 9.21
CA ASP A 127 12.66 -7.71 10.54
C ASP A 127 12.22 -6.37 11.16
N ALA A 128 12.15 -5.30 10.36
CA ALA A 128 11.84 -3.99 10.89
C ALA A 128 10.38 -3.90 11.30
N GLU A 129 10.16 -3.40 12.51
CA GLU A 129 8.84 -3.17 13.06
C GLU A 129 8.63 -1.67 13.25
N VAL A 130 7.37 -1.23 13.16
CA VAL A 130 6.97 0.16 13.39
C VAL A 130 5.97 0.26 14.54
N THR A 131 6.11 1.30 15.35
CA THR A 131 5.13 1.71 16.36
C THR A 131 4.61 3.10 16.04
N PHE A 132 3.29 3.25 15.98
CA PHE A 132 2.61 4.54 15.92
C PHE A 132 2.45 5.09 17.34
N LEU A 133 3.14 6.20 17.62
CA LEU A 133 3.29 6.71 18.98
C LEU A 133 2.06 7.53 19.39
N PRO A 134 1.45 7.30 20.56
CA PRO A 134 0.30 8.07 21.02
C PRO A 134 0.68 9.49 21.49
N SER A 135 1.96 9.74 21.73
CA SER A 135 2.47 11.02 22.21
C SER A 135 3.92 11.22 21.79
N SER A 136 4.41 12.46 21.86
CA SER A 136 5.83 12.78 21.61
C SER A 136 6.73 12.57 22.84
N ARG A 137 6.25 11.84 23.86
CA ARG A 137 7.01 11.62 25.10
C ARG A 137 8.34 10.92 24.80
N GLY A 138 9.44 11.52 25.27
CA GLY A 138 10.79 11.00 25.05
C GLY A 138 11.36 11.28 23.66
N ILE A 139 10.71 12.14 22.86
CA ILE A 139 11.22 12.64 21.59
C ILE A 139 11.68 14.09 21.81
N ASP A 140 12.88 14.43 21.35
CA ASP A 140 13.27 15.83 21.21
C ASP A 140 12.54 16.45 20.02
N THR A 141 11.40 17.08 20.30
CA THR A 141 10.52 17.63 19.27
C THR A 141 11.12 18.81 18.53
N GLN A 142 12.13 19.49 19.09
CA GLN A 142 12.78 20.61 18.41
C GLN A 142 13.47 20.16 17.11
N LEU A 143 13.90 18.90 17.06
CA LEU A 143 14.54 18.33 15.88
C LEU A 143 13.58 18.20 14.68
N PHE A 144 12.27 18.17 14.94
CA PHE A 144 11.19 17.98 13.97
C PHE A 144 10.38 19.26 13.70
N ALA A 145 10.79 20.39 14.27
CA ALA A 145 10.13 21.66 14.04
C ALA A 145 10.48 22.19 12.64
N VAL A 146 9.45 22.46 11.83
CA VAL A 146 9.60 23.00 10.47
C VAL A 146 8.77 24.27 10.35
N ARG A 147 9.41 25.37 9.92
CA ARG A 147 8.70 26.64 9.68
C ARG A 147 7.58 26.44 8.66
N GLY A 148 6.37 26.86 9.01
CA GLY A 148 5.17 26.79 8.18
C GLY A 148 4.26 25.61 8.52
N LEU A 149 4.72 24.66 9.33
CA LEU A 149 3.90 23.57 9.89
C LEU A 149 3.54 23.87 11.35
N PRO A 150 2.50 23.21 11.90
CA PRO A 150 2.22 23.27 13.34
C PRO A 150 3.43 22.92 14.19
N THR A 151 3.45 23.43 15.42
CA THR A 151 4.43 22.98 16.42
C THR A 151 4.20 21.49 16.72
N PRO A 152 5.26 20.67 16.81
CA PRO A 152 5.12 19.26 17.16
C PRO A 152 4.23 19.07 18.40
N PRO A 153 3.21 18.20 18.33
CA PRO A 153 2.24 18.09 19.39
C PRO A 153 2.76 17.21 20.52
N THR A 154 2.32 17.47 21.75
CA THR A 154 2.61 16.58 22.89
C THR A 154 1.82 15.28 22.79
N THR A 155 0.57 15.36 22.34
CA THR A 155 -0.34 14.23 22.09
C THR A 155 -0.54 14.11 20.59
N CYS A 156 -0.27 12.94 20.03
CA CYS A 156 -0.39 12.73 18.59
C CYS A 156 -1.85 12.72 18.15
N THR A 157 -2.13 13.30 16.98
CA THR A 157 -3.47 13.38 16.39
C THR A 157 -3.54 12.46 15.17
N TYR A 158 -4.52 11.58 15.15
CA TYR A 158 -4.72 10.54 14.13
C TYR A 158 -6.16 10.56 13.59
N THR A 159 -6.40 9.96 12.43
CA THR A 159 -7.78 9.68 11.98
C THR A 159 -8.43 8.60 12.83
N ASN A 160 -9.76 8.52 12.78
CA ASN A 160 -10.51 7.51 13.52
C ASN A 160 -10.12 6.07 13.14
N SER A 161 -9.76 5.81 11.88
CA SER A 161 -9.38 4.46 11.43
C SER A 161 -8.06 3.99 12.04
N PHE A 162 -7.19 4.91 12.45
CA PHE A 162 -5.90 4.60 13.10
C PHE A 162 -6.07 4.30 14.58
N LEU A 163 -7.09 4.90 15.22
CA LEU A 163 -7.37 4.77 16.65
C LEU A 163 -8.29 3.59 16.97
N ASN A 164 -9.28 3.32 16.11
CA ASN A 164 -10.38 2.40 16.41
C ASN A 164 -10.51 1.29 15.37
N GLY A 165 -11.19 0.21 15.74
CA GLY A 165 -11.52 -0.90 14.85
C GLY A 165 -10.37 -1.87 14.59
N ARG A 166 -10.62 -2.83 13.68
CA ARG A 166 -9.72 -3.94 13.36
C ARG A 166 -8.36 -3.49 12.83
N PHE A 167 -8.35 -2.40 12.05
CA PHE A 167 -7.17 -1.86 11.37
C PHE A 167 -6.52 -0.67 12.10
N SER A 168 -6.84 -0.49 13.38
CA SER A 168 -6.14 0.46 14.23
C SER A 168 -4.65 0.10 14.31
N VAL A 169 -3.80 1.13 14.29
CA VAL A 169 -2.34 1.00 14.30
C VAL A 169 -1.71 1.64 15.54
N VAL A 170 -2.41 2.57 16.18
CA VAL A 170 -1.90 3.29 17.35
C VAL A 170 -1.77 2.34 18.54
N SER A 171 -0.67 2.45 19.27
CA SER A 171 -0.32 1.58 20.41
C SER A 171 -0.09 0.11 20.04
N ARG A 172 0.13 -0.20 18.76
CA ARG A 172 0.56 -1.52 18.27
C ARG A 172 1.95 -1.43 17.68
N THR A 173 2.66 -2.55 17.75
CA THR A 173 3.89 -2.77 16.97
C THR A 173 3.53 -3.64 15.79
N LEU A 174 3.89 -3.19 14.59
CA LEU A 174 3.52 -3.82 13.33
C LEU A 174 4.79 -4.17 12.54
N SER A 175 4.83 -5.34 11.91
CA SER A 175 5.89 -5.63 10.95
C SER A 175 5.73 -4.74 9.71
N ILE A 176 6.81 -4.07 9.30
CA ILE A 176 6.84 -3.24 8.08
C ILE A 176 6.80 -4.13 6.82
N PHE A 177 7.42 -5.31 6.92
CA PHE A 177 7.48 -6.32 5.88
C PHE A 177 6.73 -7.57 6.34
N ARG A 178 5.40 -7.51 6.23
CA ARG A 178 4.54 -8.65 6.56
C ARG A 178 4.65 -9.75 5.48
N PRO A 179 4.38 -11.01 5.81
CA PRO A 179 4.23 -12.06 4.82
C PRO A 179 3.18 -11.69 3.76
N GLY A 180 3.40 -12.10 2.52
CA GLY A 180 2.48 -11.84 1.41
C GLY A 180 2.53 -10.40 0.87
N LEU A 181 3.62 -9.66 1.08
CA LEU A 181 3.84 -8.41 0.33
C LEU A 181 4.40 -8.72 -1.06
N ALA A 182 4.02 -7.88 -2.04
CA ALA A 182 4.57 -7.91 -3.39
C ALA A 182 6.11 -7.91 -3.40
N PRO A 183 6.77 -8.59 -4.36
CA PRO A 183 8.22 -8.66 -4.45
C PRO A 183 8.90 -7.28 -4.40
N ALA A 184 8.37 -6.30 -5.12
CA ALA A 184 8.94 -4.96 -5.17
C ALA A 184 8.74 -4.17 -3.87
N LEU A 185 7.84 -4.56 -2.97
CA LEU A 185 7.72 -3.95 -1.65
C LEU A 185 8.81 -4.44 -0.69
N VAL A 186 9.36 -5.65 -0.92
CA VAL A 186 10.37 -6.30 -0.07
C VAL A 186 11.81 -6.11 -0.59
N ALA A 187 11.98 -5.99 -1.90
CA ALA A 187 13.27 -5.72 -2.54
C ALA A 187 13.88 -4.37 -2.10
N LEU A 188 15.18 -4.14 -2.27
CA LEU A 188 15.74 -2.81 -2.00
C LEU A 188 15.26 -1.79 -3.06
N PRO A 189 15.22 -0.49 -2.74
CA PRO A 189 14.88 0.52 -3.73
C PRO A 189 15.79 0.49 -4.95
N GLY A 190 15.18 0.53 -6.14
CA GLY A 190 15.90 0.49 -7.42
C GLY A 190 16.25 -0.90 -7.95
N GLU A 191 15.98 -1.99 -7.22
CA GLU A 191 16.32 -3.35 -7.68
C GLU A 191 15.34 -3.88 -8.73
N LEU A 192 14.04 -3.72 -8.50
CA LEU A 192 12.98 -4.24 -9.39
C LEU A 192 12.23 -3.13 -10.14
N VAL A 193 12.33 -1.89 -9.69
CA VAL A 193 11.64 -0.73 -10.27
C VAL A 193 12.60 0.45 -10.32
N GLU A 194 12.54 1.25 -11.39
CA GLU A 194 13.38 2.44 -11.55
C GLU A 194 13.07 3.50 -10.48
N ILE A 195 14.12 4.11 -9.92
CA ILE A 195 13.98 5.23 -8.98
C ILE A 195 13.62 6.50 -9.75
N ILE A 196 12.40 7.00 -9.53
CA ILE A 196 11.90 8.25 -10.09
C ILE A 196 12.50 9.43 -9.31
N THR A 197 13.39 10.18 -9.93
CA THR A 197 13.93 11.41 -9.31
C THR A 197 12.91 12.54 -9.41
N ILE A 198 12.53 13.11 -8.26
CA ILE A 198 11.61 14.23 -8.19
C ILE A 198 12.32 15.51 -8.66
N ASN A 199 11.74 16.13 -9.68
CA ASN A 199 12.01 17.51 -10.07
C ASN A 199 10.74 18.34 -9.86
N THR A 200 10.93 19.61 -9.47
CA THR A 200 9.83 20.49 -9.08
C THR A 200 8.98 20.83 -10.30
N THR A 201 7.89 20.08 -10.53
CA THR A 201 6.71 20.36 -11.41
C THR A 201 5.96 19.10 -11.84
N ARG A 202 6.42 17.88 -11.50
CA ARG A 202 5.76 16.65 -11.99
C ARG A 202 4.51 16.30 -11.18
N ILE A 203 3.45 16.03 -11.93
CA ILE A 203 2.21 15.42 -11.50
C ILE A 203 2.28 13.93 -11.88
N TYR A 204 1.93 13.06 -10.94
CA TYR A 204 1.96 11.62 -11.11
C TYR A 204 0.54 11.05 -10.99
N GLU A 205 0.10 10.35 -12.02
CA GLU A 205 -1.19 9.63 -12.02
C GLU A 205 -0.99 8.26 -11.34
N VAL A 206 -1.62 8.06 -10.19
CA VAL A 206 -1.38 6.87 -9.36
C VAL A 206 -1.92 5.61 -10.02
N SER A 207 -3.10 5.67 -10.64
CA SER A 207 -3.66 4.55 -11.42
C SER A 207 -2.69 4.05 -12.49
N ARG A 208 -2.06 4.96 -13.23
CA ARG A 208 -1.07 4.62 -14.26
C ARG A 208 0.19 4.00 -13.65
N LEU A 209 0.68 4.56 -12.56
CA LEU A 209 1.87 4.04 -11.89
C LEU A 209 1.65 2.63 -11.31
N ILE A 210 0.45 2.35 -10.79
CA ILE A 210 0.09 1.01 -10.32
C ILE A 210 0.14 0.01 -11.48
N VAL A 211 -0.44 0.35 -12.64
CA VAL A 211 -0.40 -0.51 -13.83
C VAL A 211 1.03 -0.74 -14.32
N VAL A 212 1.87 0.31 -14.33
CA VAL A 212 3.27 0.20 -14.75
C VAL A 212 4.07 -0.78 -13.88
N HIS A 213 3.73 -0.88 -12.60
CA HIS A 213 4.44 -1.74 -11.65
C HIS A 213 3.68 -3.01 -11.30
N GLU A 214 2.60 -3.35 -12.00
CA GLU A 214 1.67 -4.41 -11.62
C GLU A 214 2.37 -5.77 -11.44
N GLU A 215 3.24 -6.14 -12.39
CA GLU A 215 3.96 -7.43 -12.41
C GLU A 215 4.79 -7.72 -11.16
N VAL A 216 5.30 -6.69 -10.48
CA VAL A 216 6.17 -6.84 -9.30
C VAL A 216 5.62 -6.15 -8.05
N GLY A 217 4.57 -5.35 -8.23
CA GLY A 217 4.05 -4.37 -7.28
C GLY A 217 2.74 -4.77 -6.64
N VAL A 218 2.14 -5.88 -7.04
CA VAL A 218 1.02 -6.53 -6.35
C VAL A 218 1.51 -7.87 -5.80
N SER A 219 1.00 -8.30 -4.65
CA SER A 219 1.27 -9.66 -4.21
C SER A 219 0.67 -10.62 -5.22
N GLU A 220 1.46 -11.57 -5.70
CA GLU A 220 0.89 -12.68 -6.45
C GLU A 220 -0.03 -13.44 -5.48
N GLU A 221 -1.34 -13.41 -5.71
CA GLU A 221 -2.06 -14.68 -5.66
C GLU A 221 -1.43 -15.54 -6.76
N VAL A 222 -1.02 -16.76 -6.43
CA VAL A 222 -0.41 -17.73 -7.37
C VAL A 222 -0.99 -17.55 -8.77
N ILE A 223 -0.17 -17.05 -9.69
CA ILE A 223 -0.55 -16.95 -11.10
C ILE A 223 -0.51 -18.38 -11.65
N VAL A 224 -1.66 -19.02 -11.76
CA VAL A 224 -1.80 -20.23 -12.57
C VAL A 224 -1.59 -19.80 -14.02
N VAL A 225 -0.41 -20.05 -14.55
CA VAL A 225 -0.15 -19.95 -15.98
C VAL A 225 -0.92 -21.11 -16.64
N ILE A 226 -2.04 -20.78 -17.27
CA ILE A 226 -2.72 -21.71 -18.17
C ILE A 226 -2.00 -21.58 -19.52
N ASN A 227 -1.25 -22.61 -19.91
CA ASN A 227 -0.84 -22.74 -21.30
C ASN A 227 -2.03 -23.23 -22.14
N ASP A 228 -1.96 -23.06 -23.47
CA ASP A 228 -3.03 -23.38 -24.45
C ASP A 228 -3.51 -24.86 -24.45
N ASP A 229 -2.99 -25.72 -23.56
CA ASP A 229 -3.39 -27.11 -23.34
C ASP A 229 -4.29 -27.32 -22.10
N GLY A 230 -4.59 -26.26 -21.33
CA GLY A 230 -5.62 -26.30 -20.28
C GLY A 230 -5.22 -26.98 -18.96
N TYR A 231 -3.95 -27.35 -18.78
CA TYR A 231 -3.45 -27.93 -17.52
C TYR A 231 -2.57 -26.92 -16.78
N GLY A 232 -3.11 -26.33 -15.70
CA GLY A 232 -2.35 -25.46 -14.80
C GLY A 232 -1.48 -26.28 -13.84
N TYR A 233 -0.17 -25.99 -13.81
CA TYR A 233 0.72 -26.49 -12.77
C TYR A 233 1.09 -25.37 -11.79
N ASP A 234 1.13 -25.74 -10.51
CA ASP A 234 1.52 -24.88 -9.39
C ASP A 234 3.04 -24.68 -9.42
N CYS A 235 3.49 -23.50 -9.86
CA CYS A 235 4.92 -23.20 -10.04
C CYS A 235 5.51 -22.59 -8.76
N ASP A 236 5.79 -23.41 -7.75
CA ASP A 236 6.59 -22.97 -6.60
C ASP A 236 8.08 -22.86 -6.99
N THR A 237 8.51 -21.64 -7.30
CA THR A 237 9.87 -21.09 -7.09
C THR A 237 11.09 -22.00 -7.36
N ARG A 238 11.12 -22.82 -8.43
CA ARG A 238 12.35 -23.55 -8.85
C ARG A 238 12.62 -23.68 -10.35
N CYS A 239 11.95 -22.93 -11.23
CA CYS A 239 12.19 -23.05 -12.68
C CYS A 239 13.38 -22.23 -13.21
N PHE A 240 14.48 -22.15 -12.46
CA PHE A 240 15.76 -21.61 -12.92
C PHE A 240 16.92 -22.52 -12.51
N GLU A 241 16.89 -23.77 -12.95
CA GLU A 241 17.98 -24.77 -13.02
C GLU A 241 17.30 -25.96 -13.73
N ASP A 242 17.55 -26.35 -14.98
CA ASP A 242 18.81 -26.55 -15.68
C ASP A 242 18.67 -26.29 -17.18
N THR A 243 19.64 -25.59 -17.74
CA THR A 243 19.98 -25.74 -19.16
C THR A 243 20.88 -26.95 -19.29
N ASN A 244 20.58 -27.82 -20.28
CA ASN A 244 21.31 -29.01 -20.72
C ASN A 244 21.12 -30.30 -19.91
N SER A 245 20.33 -31.22 -20.46
CA SER A 245 20.94 -32.39 -21.11
C SER A 245 19.93 -33.10 -22.00
N ASP A 246 20.31 -33.26 -23.26
CA ASP A 246 19.72 -34.18 -24.21
C ASP A 246 19.50 -35.57 -23.59
N ARG A 247 18.34 -36.17 -23.84
CA ARG A 247 18.20 -37.62 -24.04
C ARG A 247 16.84 -37.96 -24.65
N ASP A 248 16.96 -38.51 -25.85
CA ASP A 248 16.01 -39.33 -26.56
C ASP A 248 15.47 -40.48 -25.68
N ASP A 249 14.25 -40.93 -25.99
CA ASP A 249 13.86 -42.34 -26.21
C ASP A 249 12.39 -42.59 -25.80
N ASP A 250 11.55 -42.68 -26.84
CA ASP A 250 10.72 -43.83 -27.21
C ASP A 250 9.56 -44.35 -26.33
N ASP A 251 8.39 -44.40 -26.98
CA ASP A 251 7.44 -45.51 -27.09
C ASP A 251 6.86 -46.17 -25.83
N TYR A 252 5.56 -45.94 -25.58
CA TYR A 252 4.60 -47.03 -25.29
C TYR A 252 3.20 -46.70 -25.80
N ALA A 253 2.80 -47.42 -26.83
CA ALA A 253 1.42 -47.63 -27.25
C ALA A 253 0.67 -48.48 -26.22
N PHE A 254 -0.61 -48.17 -25.99
CA PHE A 254 -1.60 -49.13 -25.52
C PHE A 254 -2.90 -48.88 -26.27
N ASP A 255 -3.25 -49.87 -27.09
CA ASP A 255 -4.43 -49.95 -27.94
C ASP A 255 -5.71 -50.21 -27.11
N ASP A 256 -6.79 -49.60 -27.58
CA ASP A 256 -8.08 -50.21 -27.96
C ASP A 256 -9.01 -50.92 -26.95
N ASP A 257 -10.25 -50.45 -27.05
CA ASP A 257 -11.50 -51.21 -27.21
C ASP A 257 -12.38 -51.52 -25.98
N ASP A 258 -13.59 -50.93 -26.05
CA ASP A 258 -14.89 -51.61 -26.12
C ASP A 258 -15.98 -51.23 -25.06
N ASP A 259 -17.11 -50.83 -25.66
CA ASP A 259 -18.51 -51.12 -25.33
C ASP A 259 -19.15 -50.34 -24.17
N ASP A 260 -20.07 -49.40 -24.42
CA ASP A 260 -21.42 -49.48 -25.02
C ASP A 260 -22.50 -49.50 -23.92
N ASP A 261 -23.59 -48.83 -24.28
CA ASP A 261 -24.98 -49.06 -23.86
C ASP A 261 -25.63 -48.21 -22.74
N ASP A 262 -26.73 -47.60 -23.21
CA ASP A 262 -28.05 -47.39 -22.61
C ASP A 262 -28.35 -46.05 -21.91
N ASP A 263 -28.94 -45.16 -22.71
CA ASP A 263 -30.38 -44.80 -22.68
C ASP A 263 -31.04 -44.65 -21.29
N ASP A 264 -31.63 -43.47 -21.05
CA ASP A 264 -33.08 -43.32 -20.82
C ASP A 264 -33.39 -41.86 -20.45
N ASP A 265 -33.97 -41.15 -21.42
CA ASP A 265 -35.31 -40.55 -21.38
C ASP A 265 -35.82 -39.82 -20.11
N ASP A 266 -36.34 -38.63 -20.40
CA ASP A 266 -37.58 -38.03 -19.89
C ASP A 266 -37.68 -37.67 -18.39
N ASP A 267 -37.90 -36.38 -18.10
CA ASP A 267 -39.27 -35.95 -17.78
C ASP A 267 -39.37 -34.42 -17.66
N ASP A 268 -40.46 -33.97 -18.27
CA ASP A 268 -41.03 -32.64 -18.36
C ASP A 268 -41.47 -32.03 -17.01
N ASP A 269 -42.03 -30.83 -17.16
CA ASP A 269 -43.10 -30.21 -16.37
C ASP A 269 -42.69 -29.20 -15.29
N ASP A 270 -42.83 -27.92 -15.70
CA ASP A 270 -43.91 -27.03 -15.28
C ASP A 270 -44.36 -27.07 -13.81
N ASP A 271 -44.39 -25.88 -13.21
CA ASP A 271 -45.51 -25.29 -12.45
C ASP A 271 -44.91 -24.09 -11.69
N ASP A 272 -45.14 -22.86 -12.13
CA ASP A 272 -46.35 -22.06 -11.90
C ASP A 272 -46.57 -21.70 -10.42
N ASP A 273 -47.17 -20.52 -10.29
CA ASP A 273 -47.87 -20.01 -9.12
C ASP A 273 -47.03 -19.41 -7.98
N ASP A 274 -47.43 -18.30 -7.39
CA ASP A 274 -48.26 -17.17 -7.77
C ASP A 274 -48.25 -16.30 -6.50
N ASP A 275 -48.75 -15.08 -6.66
CA ASP A 275 -49.59 -14.43 -5.66
C ASP A 275 -48.97 -13.78 -4.40
N ASP A 276 -49.24 -12.46 -4.39
CA ASP A 276 -49.98 -11.76 -3.34
C ASP A 276 -49.20 -11.40 -2.07
N ASP A 277 -49.45 -10.26 -1.43
CA ASP A 277 -50.27 -9.09 -1.73
C ASP A 277 -49.91 -8.07 -0.63
N ASP A 278 -50.22 -6.82 -0.90
CA ASP A 278 -50.86 -5.85 0.01
C ASP A 278 -50.29 -5.57 1.42
N ASP A 279 -50.01 -4.29 1.63
CA ASP A 279 -50.77 -3.42 2.55
C ASP A 279 -49.90 -2.16 2.77
N ASP A 280 -50.17 -1.07 2.07
CA ASP A 280 -51.18 -0.05 2.41
C ASP A 280 -50.71 0.90 3.53
N ASP A 281 -50.64 2.18 3.14
CA ASP A 281 -51.29 3.30 3.80
C ASP A 281 -50.93 3.63 5.27
N ASP A 282 -50.35 4.82 5.48
CA ASP A 282 -51.15 6.01 5.83
C ASP A 282 -50.28 7.18 6.38
N ASP A 283 -50.56 8.34 5.78
CA ASP A 283 -50.81 9.64 6.41
C ASP A 283 -49.76 10.37 7.26
N ASP A 284 -49.35 11.51 6.70
CA ASP A 284 -49.63 12.87 7.18
C ASP A 284 -49.57 13.13 8.70
N ASP A 285 -48.67 14.05 9.10
CA ASP A 285 -49.13 15.35 9.64
C ASP A 285 -47.99 16.33 9.95
N ASN A 286 -48.15 17.54 9.37
CA ASN A 286 -47.77 18.89 9.85
C ASN A 286 -46.34 19.45 9.65
#